data_AF-A0A6P1ETH3-F1
#
_entry.id   AF-A0A6P1ETH3-F1
#
_cell.length_a   1.000
_cell.length_b   1.000
_cell.length_c   1.000
_cell.angle_alpha   90.00
_cell.angle_beta   90.00
_cell.angle_gamma   90.00
#
_symmetry.space_group_name_H-M   'P 1'
#
loop_
_entity.id
_entity.type
_entity.pdbx_description
1 polymer ?
#
loop_
_entity_poly.entity_id
_entity_poly.type
_entity_poly.pdbx_seq_one_letter_code
_entity_poly.pdbx_strand_id
1 'polypeptide(L)'
;MAIYHLKNWRDKGGSELDKAKTIIADKNTSLKNLSLLTKIPYQSLVNYRAELSKLDRASWKRINLLAQSFDIAEIQDNMTQNDVKELQSKLHSMFNDWRQLYRNDNSSLRIINSIETIITSDPVACFEIFRNID
;
A
#
# COMPACT_ATOMS: atom_id res chain seq x y z
N MET A 1 -18.75 20.05 18.25
CA MET A 1 -17.87 18.87 18.39
C MET A 1 -17.13 18.71 17.07
N ALA A 2 -15.85 19.07 17.01
CA ALA A 2 -15.07 18.91 15.78
C ALA A 2 -14.74 17.43 15.61
N ILE A 3 -15.38 16.78 14.64
CA ILE A 3 -14.95 15.44 14.22
C ILE A 3 -13.66 15.66 13.44
N TYR A 4 -12.53 15.26 14.00
CA TYR A 4 -11.28 15.21 13.26
C TYR A 4 -11.44 14.18 12.14
N HIS A 5 -11.54 14.64 10.89
CA HIS A 5 -11.43 13.77 9.74
C HIS A 5 -9.97 13.39 9.60
N LEU A 6 -9.60 12.22 10.11
CA LEU A 6 -8.29 11.63 9.85
C LEU A 6 -8.15 11.47 8.33
N LYS A 7 -7.18 12.19 7.75
CA LYS A 7 -6.88 12.03 6.32
C LYS A 7 -6.39 10.60 6.10
N ASN A 8 -7.02 9.88 5.17
CA ASN A 8 -6.54 8.58 4.79
C ASN A 8 -5.17 8.74 4.14
N TRP A 9 -4.14 8.25 4.81
CA TRP A 9 -2.75 8.39 4.36
C TRP A 9 -2.51 7.64 3.04
N ARG A 10 -3.34 6.65 2.70
CA ARG A 10 -3.30 5.91 1.44
C ARG A 10 -3.74 6.73 0.21
N ASP A 11 -4.39 7.87 0.41
CA ASP A 11 -4.90 8.73 -0.67
C ASP A 11 -3.81 9.66 -1.25
N LYS A 12 -2.56 9.62 -0.74
CA LYS A 12 -1.45 10.43 -1.28
C LYS A 12 -1.19 10.17 -2.78
N GLY A 13 -1.48 8.96 -3.26
CA GLY A 13 -1.38 8.59 -4.68
C GLY A 13 -2.64 8.84 -5.51
N GLY A 14 -3.63 9.57 -4.97
CA GLY A 14 -4.97 9.68 -5.54
C GLY A 14 -5.93 8.62 -5.01
N SER A 15 -7.18 8.65 -5.49
CA SER A 15 -8.19 7.65 -5.10
C SER A 15 -7.83 6.25 -5.62
N GLU A 16 -8.46 5.20 -5.08
CA GLU A 16 -8.29 3.83 -5.61
C GLU A 16 -8.60 3.76 -7.12
N LEU A 17 -9.55 4.56 -7.59
CA LEU A 17 -9.89 4.67 -9.01
C LEU A 17 -8.76 5.30 -9.83
N ASP A 18 -8.10 6.31 -9.30
CA ASP A 18 -6.96 6.96 -9.97
C ASP A 18 -5.79 5.98 -10.09
N LYS A 19 -5.44 5.29 -9.00
CA LYS A 19 -4.41 4.24 -9.00
C LYS A 19 -4.73 3.12 -9.99
N ALA A 20 -5.99 2.66 -10.01
CA ALA A 20 -6.46 1.64 -10.94
C ALA A 20 -6.35 2.10 -12.40
N LYS A 21 -6.67 3.37 -12.70
CA LYS A 21 -6.51 3.95 -14.04
C LYS A 21 -5.04 4.02 -14.42
N THR A 22 -4.16 4.45 -13.52
CA THR A 22 -2.72 4.58 -13.75
C THR A 22 -2.09 3.23 -14.15
N ILE A 23 -2.31 2.17 -13.37
CA ILE A 23 -1.70 0.86 -13.65
C ILE A 23 -2.26 0.21 -14.92
N ILE A 24 -3.54 0.46 -15.25
CA ILE A 24 -4.14 -0.04 -16.48
C ILE A 24 -3.61 0.72 -17.70
N ALA A 25 -3.41 2.04 -17.59
CA ALA A 25 -2.94 2.90 -18.66
C ALA A 25 -1.46 2.69 -18.99
N ASP A 26 -0.65 2.27 -18.00
CA ASP A 26 0.77 2.02 -18.20
C ASP A 26 1.02 0.91 -19.23
N LYS A 27 1.76 1.25 -20.28
CA LYS A 27 2.09 0.34 -21.39
C LYS A 27 3.14 -0.70 -20.99
N ASN A 28 3.97 -0.40 -19.99
CA ASN A 28 5.00 -1.31 -19.51
C ASN A 28 4.40 -2.42 -18.64
N THR A 29 3.26 -2.15 -17.99
CA THR A 29 2.49 -3.15 -17.26
C THR A 29 1.95 -4.24 -18.20
N SER A 30 2.41 -5.48 -17.96
CA SER A 30 1.91 -6.68 -18.64
C SER A 30 0.49 -7.03 -18.16
N LEU A 31 -0.51 -6.86 -19.05
CA LEU A 31 -1.89 -7.24 -18.75
C LEU A 31 -2.07 -8.73 -18.46
N LYS A 32 -1.20 -9.58 -19.01
CA LYS A 32 -1.22 -11.02 -18.73
C LYS A 32 -0.83 -11.29 -17.28
N ASN A 33 0.23 -10.65 -16.79
CA ASN A 33 0.66 -10.78 -15.40
C ASN A 33 -0.37 -10.16 -14.46
N LEU A 34 -0.90 -9.00 -14.81
CA LEU A 34 -1.95 -8.32 -14.05
C LEU A 34 -3.22 -9.17 -13.95
N SER A 35 -3.59 -9.88 -15.02
CA SER A 35 -4.72 -10.83 -15.02
C SER A 35 -4.50 -11.99 -14.05
N LEU A 36 -3.29 -12.54 -14.02
CA LEU A 36 -2.93 -13.62 -13.08
C LEU A 36 -2.97 -13.15 -11.62
N LEU A 37 -2.40 -11.98 -11.35
CA LEU A 37 -2.33 -11.37 -10.02
C LEU A 37 -3.73 -11.02 -9.47
N THR A 38 -4.52 -10.31 -10.27
CA THR A 38 -5.82 -9.77 -9.83
C THR A 38 -6.99 -10.74 -10.03
N LYS A 39 -6.77 -11.84 -10.77
CA LYS A 39 -7.83 -12.74 -11.26
C LYS A 39 -8.87 -12.05 -12.16
N ILE A 40 -8.62 -10.83 -12.63
CA ILE A 40 -9.49 -10.14 -13.58
C ILE A 40 -9.22 -10.73 -14.98
N PRO A 41 -10.25 -11.09 -15.77
CA PRO A 41 -10.03 -11.66 -17.09
C PRO A 41 -9.21 -10.74 -18.00
N TYR A 42 -8.23 -11.29 -18.70
CA TYR A 42 -7.35 -10.55 -19.62
C TYR A 42 -8.16 -9.66 -20.59
N GLN A 43 -9.23 -10.18 -21.18
CA GLN A 43 -10.06 -9.42 -22.10
C GLN A 43 -10.73 -8.19 -21.43
N SER A 44 -11.11 -8.30 -20.15
CA SER A 44 -11.62 -7.15 -19.41
C SER A 44 -10.55 -6.08 -19.22
N LEU A 45 -9.31 -6.48 -18.91
CA LEU A 45 -8.20 -5.55 -18.77
C LEU A 45 -7.84 -4.86 -20.09
N VAL A 46 -7.87 -5.59 -21.22
CA VAL A 46 -7.69 -5.00 -22.56
C VAL A 46 -8.77 -3.96 -22.82
N ASN A 47 -10.03 -4.28 -22.52
CA ASN A 47 -11.14 -3.34 -22.70
C ASN A 47 -10.99 -2.09 -21.82
N TYR A 48 -10.50 -2.24 -20.59
CA TYR A 48 -10.21 -1.10 -19.71
C TYR A 48 -9.04 -0.26 -20.22
N ARG A 49 -7.96 -0.88 -20.72
CA ARG A 49 -6.82 -0.15 -21.28
C ARG A 49 -7.19 0.62 -22.55
N ALA A 50 -8.07 0.07 -23.38
CA ALA A 50 -8.57 0.75 -24.56
C ALA A 50 -9.49 1.94 -24.22
N GLU A 51 -10.24 1.85 -23.12
CA GLU A 51 -11.18 2.87 -22.70
C GLU A 51 -11.25 2.96 -21.16
N LEU A 52 -10.44 3.85 -20.58
CA LEU A 52 -10.29 3.97 -19.13
C LEU A 52 -11.58 4.36 -18.39
N SER A 53 -12.51 5.07 -19.04
CA SER A 53 -13.81 5.42 -18.44
C SER A 53 -14.68 4.20 -18.12
N LYS A 54 -14.39 3.02 -18.69
CA LYS A 54 -15.03 1.76 -18.30
C LYS A 54 -14.72 1.37 -16.85
N LEU A 55 -13.61 1.84 -16.27
CA LEU A 55 -13.29 1.63 -14.86
C LEU A 55 -14.25 2.37 -13.92
N ASP A 56 -14.84 3.48 -14.35
CA ASP A 56 -15.80 4.26 -13.53
C ASP A 56 -17.08 3.45 -13.23
N ARG A 57 -17.37 2.44 -14.07
CA ARG A 57 -18.51 1.52 -13.94
C ARG A 57 -18.08 0.13 -13.46
N ALA A 58 -16.80 -0.09 -13.21
CA ALA A 58 -16.31 -1.36 -12.70
C ALA A 58 -16.73 -1.55 -11.24
N SER A 59 -16.83 -2.81 -10.79
CA SER A 59 -17.10 -3.07 -9.38
C SER A 59 -15.94 -2.59 -8.51
N TRP A 60 -16.27 -2.09 -7.31
CA TRP A 60 -15.28 -1.67 -6.31
C TRP A 60 -14.19 -2.72 -6.09
N LYS A 61 -14.55 -4.01 -6.03
CA LYS A 61 -13.59 -5.11 -5.90
C LYS A 61 -12.53 -5.10 -7.01
N ARG A 62 -12.90 -4.83 -8.26
CA ARG A 62 -11.93 -4.76 -9.36
C ARG A 62 -11.05 -3.52 -9.26
N ILE A 63 -11.64 -2.38 -8.90
CA ILE A 63 -10.90 -1.12 -8.69
C ILE A 63 -9.86 -1.32 -7.58
N ASN A 64 -10.26 -1.85 -6.43
CA ASN A 64 -9.39 -2.11 -5.30
C ASN A 64 -8.25 -3.09 -5.65
N LEU A 65 -8.52 -4.19 -6.36
CA LEU A 65 -7.48 -5.13 -6.79
C LEU A 65 -6.45 -4.49 -7.74
N LEU A 66 -6.90 -3.61 -8.63
CA LEU A 66 -6.02 -2.85 -9.52
C LEU A 66 -5.22 -1.80 -8.75
N ALA A 67 -5.84 -1.08 -7.82
CA ALA A 67 -5.17 -0.13 -6.94
C ALA A 67 -4.08 -0.81 -6.08
N GLN A 68 -4.35 -1.98 -5.52
CA GLN A 68 -3.34 -2.76 -4.81
C GLN A 68 -2.19 -3.20 -5.73
N SER A 69 -2.49 -3.51 -6.99
CA SER A 69 -1.44 -3.88 -7.96
C SER A 69 -0.55 -2.68 -8.31
N PHE A 70 -1.12 -1.48 -8.33
CA PHE A 70 -0.35 -0.24 -8.44
C PHE A 70 0.58 -0.05 -7.24
N ASP A 71 0.05 -0.16 -6.02
CA ASP A 71 0.86 -0.02 -4.80
C ASP A 71 2.00 -1.05 -4.76
N ILE A 72 1.75 -2.31 -5.15
CA ILE A 72 2.77 -3.35 -5.25
C ILE A 72 3.85 -2.99 -6.27
N ALA A 73 3.46 -2.47 -7.44
CA ALA A 73 4.41 -2.07 -8.48
C ALA A 73 5.30 -0.91 -7.99
N GLU A 74 4.72 0.13 -7.38
CA GLU A 74 5.49 1.23 -6.80
C GLU A 74 6.50 0.74 -5.76
N ILE A 75 6.09 -0.18 -4.88
CA ILE A 75 6.98 -0.76 -3.88
C ILE A 75 8.13 -1.51 -4.56
N GLN A 76 7.84 -2.36 -5.55
CA GLN A 76 8.86 -3.17 -6.23
C GLN A 76 9.86 -2.32 -7.02
N ASP A 77 9.40 -1.22 -7.62
CA ASP A 77 10.25 -0.34 -8.42
C ASP A 77 11.16 0.54 -7.54
N ASN A 78 10.79 0.77 -6.27
CA ASN A 78 11.49 1.69 -5.38
C ASN A 78 12.15 1.03 -4.15
N MET A 79 11.86 -0.25 -3.87
CA MET A 79 12.44 -0.99 -2.76
C MET A 79 13.06 -2.31 -3.23
N THR A 80 14.37 -2.43 -3.06
CA THR A 80 15.07 -3.70 -3.19
C THR A 80 14.80 -4.59 -1.97
N GLN A 81 15.14 -5.88 -2.08
CA GLN A 81 15.06 -6.78 -0.93
C GLN A 81 15.97 -6.36 0.22
N ASN A 82 17.07 -5.66 -0.06
CA ASN A 82 17.96 -5.16 0.98
C ASN A 82 17.32 -3.97 1.71
N ASP A 83 16.68 -3.07 0.97
CA ASP A 83 15.95 -1.92 1.55
C ASP A 83 14.84 -2.40 2.50
N VAL A 84 14.10 -3.44 2.10
CA VAL A 84 13.07 -4.06 2.95
C VAL A 84 13.68 -4.61 4.25
N LYS A 85 14.81 -5.31 4.17
CA LYS A 85 15.49 -5.87 5.36
C LYS A 85 16.02 -4.77 6.27
N GLU A 86 16.61 -3.72 5.70
CA GLU A 86 17.13 -2.59 6.44
C GLU A 86 15.99 -1.85 7.17
N LEU A 87 14.89 -1.57 6.48
CA LEU A 87 13.70 -0.97 7.06
C LEU A 87 13.15 -1.81 8.21
N GLN A 88 12.98 -3.12 8.01
CA GLN A 88 12.52 -4.03 9.07
C GLN A 88 13.43 -3.99 10.30
N SER A 89 14.75 -3.95 10.09
CA SER A 89 15.73 -3.85 11.18
C SER A 89 15.62 -2.52 11.93
N LYS A 90 15.49 -1.40 11.21
CA LYS A 90 15.29 -0.05 11.77
C LYS A 90 14.00 0.03 12.58
N LEU A 91 12.88 -0.45 12.02
CA LEU A 91 11.57 -0.49 12.69
C LEU A 91 11.63 -1.33 13.96
N HIS A 92 12.21 -2.52 13.88
CA HIS A 92 12.33 -3.40 15.04
C HIS A 92 13.15 -2.77 16.17
N SER A 93 14.27 -2.12 15.83
CA SER A 93 15.08 -1.37 16.80
C SER A 93 14.26 -0.26 17.46
N MET A 94 13.58 0.56 16.65
CA MET A 94 12.76 1.67 17.14
C MET A 94 11.66 1.20 18.11
N PHE A 95 10.92 0.13 17.76
CA PHE A 95 9.89 -0.41 18.64
C PHE A 95 10.46 -1.03 19.92
N ASN A 96 11.65 -1.64 19.85
CA ASN A 96 12.33 -2.12 21.05
C ASN A 96 12.75 -0.98 21.97
N ASP A 97 13.29 0.11 21.43
CA ASP A 97 13.66 1.28 22.22
C ASP A 97 12.43 1.88 22.92
N TRP A 98 11.31 2.00 22.20
CA TRP A 98 10.04 2.47 22.79
C TRP A 98 9.55 1.53 23.89
N ARG A 99 9.61 0.21 23.69
CA ARG A 99 9.24 -0.76 24.73
C ARG A 99 10.11 -0.60 25.98
N GLN A 100 11.40 -0.34 25.83
CA GLN A 100 12.28 -0.12 26.98
C GLN A 100 11.94 1.17 27.74
N LEU A 101 11.67 2.25 27.02
CA LEU A 101 11.26 3.54 27.61
C LEU A 101 9.97 3.41 28.43
N TYR A 102 9.00 2.64 27.94
CA TYR A 102 7.69 2.46 28.58
C TYR A 102 7.53 1.12 29.29
N ARG A 103 8.61 0.46 29.71
CA ARG A 103 8.61 -0.92 30.24
C ARG A 103 7.69 -1.16 31.45
N ASN A 104 7.36 -0.11 32.20
CA ASN A 104 6.50 -0.19 33.38
C ASN A 104 5.06 0.30 33.12
N ASP A 105 4.73 0.71 31.89
CA ASP A 105 3.40 1.18 31.50
C ASP A 105 2.76 0.19 30.51
N ASN A 106 1.93 -0.70 31.07
CA ASN A 106 1.21 -1.71 30.29
C ASN A 106 0.29 -1.12 29.21
N SER A 107 -0.25 0.08 29.42
CA SER A 107 -1.14 0.72 28.43
C SER A 107 -0.33 1.17 27.22
N SER A 108 0.79 1.85 27.47
CA SER A 108 1.72 2.28 26.41
C SER A 108 2.30 1.07 25.65
N LEU A 109 2.69 0.00 26.35
CA LEU A 109 3.18 -1.22 25.70
C LEU A 109 2.13 -1.86 24.75
N ARG A 110 0.85 -1.88 25.14
CA ARG A 110 -0.23 -2.39 24.27
C ARG A 110 -0.42 -1.54 23.02
N ILE A 111 -0.31 -0.23 23.14
CA ILE A 111 -0.39 0.71 22.02
C ILE A 111 0.80 0.48 21.07
N ILE A 112 2.02 0.43 21.60
CA ILE A 112 3.25 0.20 20.82
C ILE A 112 3.15 -1.09 20.00
N ASN A 113 2.75 -2.20 20.63
CA ASN A 113 2.62 -3.49 19.93
C ASN A 113 1.53 -3.46 18.85
N SER A 114 0.45 -2.70 19.08
CA SER A 114 -0.62 -2.54 18.10
C SER A 114 -0.15 -1.72 16.89
N ILE A 115 0.62 -0.65 17.13
CA ILE A 115 1.24 0.17 16.06
C ILE A 115 2.21 -0.68 15.23
N GLU A 116 3.11 -1.44 15.88
CA GLU A 116 4.05 -2.34 15.18
C GLU A 116 3.31 -3.36 14.31
N THR A 117 2.24 -3.97 14.83
CA THR A 117 1.43 -4.94 14.08
C THR A 117 0.77 -4.31 12.86
N ILE A 118 0.19 -3.11 13.00
CA ILE A 118 -0.46 -2.41 11.89
C ILE A 118 0.55 -2.06 10.79
N ILE A 119 1.70 -1.49 11.17
CA ILE A 119 2.72 -1.08 10.20
C ILE A 119 3.30 -2.30 9.48
N THR A 120 3.69 -3.34 10.22
CA THR A 120 4.35 -4.52 9.63
C THR A 120 3.42 -5.42 8.82
N SER A 121 2.10 -5.32 9.01
CA SER A 121 1.11 -6.06 8.22
C SER A 121 0.65 -5.32 6.97
N ASP A 122 0.99 -4.04 6.82
CA ASP A 122 0.61 -3.21 5.68
C ASP A 122 1.86 -2.80 4.86
N PRO A 123 2.10 -3.45 3.70
CA PRO A 123 3.24 -3.13 2.84
C PRO A 123 3.28 -1.66 2.39
N VAL A 124 2.12 -1.04 2.21
CA VAL A 124 2.03 0.38 1.80
C VAL A 124 2.45 1.29 2.95
N ALA A 125 2.12 0.92 4.20
CA ALA A 125 2.54 1.68 5.37
C ALA A 125 4.06 1.59 5.56
N CYS A 126 4.62 0.39 5.40
CA CYS A 126 6.06 0.18 5.39
C CYS A 126 6.75 1.04 4.32
N PHE A 127 6.24 1.05 3.09
CA PHE A 127 6.81 1.85 2.01
C PHE A 127 6.72 3.36 2.26
N GLU A 128 5.60 3.85 2.75
CA GLU A 128 5.48 5.26 3.12
C GLU A 128 6.48 5.63 4.22
N ILE A 129 6.72 4.77 5.21
CA ILE A 129 7.74 5.02 6.22
C ILE A 129 9.14 5.03 5.60
N PHE A 130 9.45 4.06 4.72
CA PHE A 130 10.73 4.00 4.00
C PHE A 130 11.04 5.30 3.27
N ARG A 131 10.06 5.85 2.52
CA ARG A 131 10.20 7.11 1.79
C ARG A 131 10.49 8.35 2.66
N ASN A 132 10.29 8.25 3.97
CA ASN A 132 10.45 9.36 4.92
C ASN A 132 11.52 9.09 5.98
N ILE A 133 12.26 7.98 5.89
CA ILE A 133 13.33 7.61 6.83
C ILE A 133 14.69 8.23 6.47
N ASP A 134 14.79 8.90 5.32
CA ASP A 134 15.97 9.66 4.88
C ASP A 134 16.00 11.09 5.46
#